data_AF-A0A955T714-F1
#
_entry.id   AF-A0A955T714-F1
#
_cell.length_a   1.000
_cell.length_b   1.000
_cell.length_c   1.000
_cell.angle_alpha   90.00
_cell.angle_beta   90.00
_cell.angle_gamma   90.00
#
_symmetry.space_group_name_H-M   'P 1'
#
loop_
_entity.id
_entity.type
_entity.pdbx_description
1 polymer ?
#
loop_
_entity_poly.entity_id
_entity_poly.type
_entity_poly.pdbx_seq_one_letter_code
_entity_poly.pdbx_strand_id
1 'polypeptide(L)'
;METDVYVSTANHEFFGIGAVEAMLAGNYPLLPPRLSYPELLEVTDPSDSSEFLYDGTPQSLSDSLARIDVKLREGTLWDEDAQGLHGRISRFEWPQLVGDMDKSLQKVCDKGK
;
A
#
# COMPACT_ATOMS: atom_id res chain seq x y z
N MET A 1 -19.30 -9.58 4.32
CA MET A 1 -17.98 -10.16 4.68
C MET A 1 -17.03 -9.00 4.73
N GLU A 2 -16.41 -8.78 5.87
CA GLU A 2 -15.44 -7.73 6.13
C GLU A 2 -14.08 -8.42 6.31
N THR A 3 -13.03 -7.82 5.77
CA THR A 3 -11.66 -8.36 5.80
C THR A 3 -10.80 -7.42 6.61
N ASP A 4 -9.92 -7.95 7.45
CA ASP A 4 -9.02 -7.11 8.26
C ASP A 4 -7.65 -6.91 7.60
N VAL A 5 -7.21 -7.88 6.79
CA VAL A 5 -5.84 -7.95 6.25
C VAL A 5 -5.86 -8.28 4.76
N TYR A 6 -5.13 -7.50 3.97
CA TYR A 6 -4.85 -7.78 2.56
C TYR A 6 -3.43 -8.29 2.40
N VAL A 7 -3.28 -9.46 1.77
CA VAL A 7 -1.97 -10.09 1.57
C VAL A 7 -1.72 -10.22 0.08
N SER A 8 -0.56 -9.76 -0.39
CA SER A 8 -0.09 -10.03 -1.75
C SER A 8 1.13 -10.94 -1.73
N THR A 9 1.15 -11.94 -2.61
CA THR A 9 2.35 -12.73 -2.93
C THR A 9 2.69 -12.66 -4.42
N ALA A 10 2.14 -11.66 -5.12
CA ALA A 10 2.16 -11.57 -6.58
C ALA A 10 3.58 -11.53 -7.13
N ASN A 11 3.94 -12.37 -8.10
CA ASN A 11 5.25 -12.31 -8.79
C ASN A 11 5.31 -11.21 -9.85
N HIS A 12 4.15 -10.73 -10.30
CA HIS A 12 4.01 -9.70 -11.30
C HIS A 12 2.76 -8.88 -11.03
N GLU A 13 2.90 -7.57 -11.09
CA GLU A 13 1.87 -6.54 -10.93
C GLU A 13 2.47 -5.24 -11.52
N PHE A 14 1.61 -4.35 -11.99
CA PHE A 14 2.01 -3.02 -12.45
C PHE A 14 1.91 -2.02 -11.29
N PHE A 15 0.78 -1.35 -11.17
CA PHE A 15 0.58 -0.27 -10.21
C PHE A 15 0.24 -0.76 -8.80
N GLY A 16 -0.31 -1.96 -8.67
CA GLY A 16 -0.79 -2.47 -7.38
C GLY A 16 -2.16 -1.91 -7.00
N ILE A 17 -3.05 -1.70 -7.97
CA ILE A 17 -4.38 -1.10 -7.74
C ILE A 17 -5.18 -1.86 -6.68
N GLY A 18 -5.14 -3.20 -6.66
CA GLY A 18 -5.82 -3.98 -5.64
C GLY A 18 -5.28 -3.76 -4.23
N ALA A 19 -3.97 -3.49 -4.08
CA ALA A 19 -3.40 -3.13 -2.79
C ALA A 19 -3.86 -1.72 -2.37
N VAL A 20 -3.89 -0.76 -3.30
CA VAL A 20 -4.41 0.60 -3.06
C VAL A 20 -5.86 0.55 -2.60
N GLU A 21 -6.72 -0.15 -3.33
CA GLU A 21 -8.14 -0.31 -3.00
C GLU A 21 -8.33 -0.97 -1.62
N ALA A 22 -7.56 -2.02 -1.34
CA ALA A 22 -7.63 -2.68 -0.05
C ALA A 22 -7.21 -1.76 1.11
N MET A 23 -6.12 -1.01 0.97
CA MET A 23 -5.66 -0.05 1.98
C MET A 23 -6.66 1.09 2.17
N LEU A 24 -7.26 1.62 1.09
CA LEU A 24 -8.30 2.66 1.18
C LEU A 24 -9.57 2.14 1.88
N ALA A 25 -9.89 0.85 1.70
CA ALA A 25 -10.99 0.20 2.40
C ALA A 25 -10.66 -0.13 3.88
N GLY A 26 -9.47 0.22 4.38
CA GLY A 26 -9.07 0.00 5.77
C GLY A 26 -8.51 -1.38 6.06
N ASN A 27 -8.14 -2.16 5.03
CA ASN A 27 -7.47 -3.45 5.22
C ASN A 27 -5.97 -3.24 5.48
N TYR A 28 -5.42 -3.96 6.46
CA TYR A 28 -4.00 -3.90 6.79
C TYR A 28 -3.18 -4.60 5.69
N PRO A 29 -2.24 -3.91 5.02
CA PRO A 29 -1.48 -4.51 3.94
C PRO A 29 -0.30 -5.36 4.43
N LEU A 30 -0.10 -6.52 3.82
CA LEU A 30 1.11 -7.32 3.93
C LEU A 30 1.61 -7.66 2.52
N LEU A 31 2.69 -7.00 2.09
CA LEU A 31 3.15 -6.95 0.71
C LEU A 31 4.64 -7.38 0.61
N PRO A 32 5.11 -7.91 -0.52
CA PRO A 32 6.53 -8.21 -0.71
C PRO A 32 7.31 -6.92 -1.04
N PRO A 33 8.63 -6.87 -0.82
CA PRO A 33 9.44 -5.67 -0.95
C PRO A 33 9.93 -5.53 -2.41
N ARG A 34 8.99 -5.61 -3.35
CA ARG A 34 9.22 -5.61 -4.80
C ARG A 34 7.96 -5.13 -5.52
N LEU A 35 8.03 -5.03 -6.85
CA LEU A 35 6.99 -4.41 -7.68
C LEU A 35 6.84 -2.92 -7.28
N SER A 36 5.65 -2.35 -7.42
CA SER A 36 5.32 -0.98 -7.00
C SER A 36 5.08 -0.82 -5.50
N TYR A 37 5.05 -1.89 -4.71
CA TYR A 37 4.60 -1.83 -3.31
C TYR A 37 5.46 -0.92 -2.40
N PRO A 38 6.81 -0.95 -2.46
CA PRO A 38 7.61 0.00 -1.68
C PRO A 38 7.31 1.46 -2.04
N GLU A 39 7.09 1.75 -3.33
CA GLU A 39 6.75 3.10 -3.80
C GLU A 39 5.35 3.53 -3.35
N LEU A 40 4.36 2.62 -3.36
CA LEU A 40 3.02 2.90 -2.83
C LEU A 40 3.07 3.30 -1.35
N LEU A 41 3.85 2.56 -0.56
CA LEU A 41 4.00 2.78 0.88
C LEU A 41 4.95 3.95 1.22
N GLU A 42 5.56 4.59 0.22
CA GLU A 42 6.58 5.64 0.38
C GLU A 42 7.79 5.17 1.22
N VAL A 43 8.16 3.90 1.10
CA VAL A 43 9.33 3.33 1.78
C VAL A 43 10.59 3.78 1.02
N THR A 44 11.28 4.77 1.56
CA THR A 44 12.48 5.35 0.94
C THR A 44 13.79 4.71 1.37
N ASP A 45 13.81 4.03 2.52
CA ASP A 45 14.97 3.35 3.05
C ASP A 45 14.71 1.83 3.14
N PRO A 46 15.53 0.96 2.53
CA PRO A 46 15.40 -0.49 2.68
C PRO A 46 15.51 -0.99 4.13
N SER A 47 16.18 -0.23 5.00
CA SER A 47 16.24 -0.49 6.45
C SER A 47 14.97 -0.07 7.19
N ASP A 48 14.17 0.79 6.57
CA ASP A 48 12.78 1.05 6.93
C ASP A 48 11.92 -0.10 6.40
N SER A 49 12.16 -1.29 6.96
CA SER A 49 11.32 -2.46 6.75
C SER A 49 9.96 -2.17 7.36
N SER A 50 9.13 -1.42 6.65
CA SER A 50 7.80 -1.01 7.11
C SER A 50 7.05 -2.26 7.57
N GLU A 51 6.27 -2.17 8.64
CA GLU A 51 5.48 -3.29 9.19
C GLU A 51 4.49 -3.91 8.18
N PHE A 52 4.32 -3.28 7.03
CA PHE A 52 3.51 -3.71 5.90
C PHE A 52 4.27 -4.58 4.88
N LEU A 53 5.59 -4.74 5.03
CA LEU A 53 6.45 -5.51 4.13
C LEU A 53 6.99 -6.77 4.80
N TYR A 54 6.90 -7.90 4.10
CA TYR A 54 7.63 -9.12 4.44
C TYR A 54 8.80 -9.34 3.46
N ASP A 55 9.80 -10.13 3.80
CA ASP A 55 11.06 -10.22 3.02
C ASP A 55 10.95 -10.98 1.68
N GLY A 56 9.74 -11.43 1.30
CA GLY A 56 9.49 -12.24 0.12
C GLY A 56 9.58 -13.75 0.34
N THR A 57 10.04 -14.23 1.51
CA THR A 57 10.12 -15.65 1.84
C THR A 57 8.82 -16.17 2.49
N PRO A 58 8.50 -17.48 2.33
CA PRO A 58 7.37 -18.09 3.04
C PRO A 58 7.48 -18.00 4.56
N GLN A 59 8.70 -18.03 5.11
CA GLN A 59 8.92 -17.96 6.55
C GLN A 59 8.56 -16.57 7.08
N SER A 60 9.09 -15.51 6.46
CA SER A 60 8.75 -14.13 6.86
C SER A 60 7.26 -13.84 6.69
N LEU A 61 6.64 -14.33 5.61
CA LEU A 61 5.19 -14.21 5.43
C LEU A 61 4.43 -14.87 6.59
N SER A 62 4.79 -16.10 6.95
CA SER A 62 4.17 -16.82 8.07
C SER A 62 4.38 -16.09 9.40
N ASP A 63 5.58 -15.59 9.65
CA ASP A 63 5.92 -14.89 10.89
C ASP A 63 5.16 -13.55 11.00
N SER A 64 5.05 -12.80 9.90
CA SER A 64 4.28 -11.56 9.85
C SER A 64 2.79 -11.82 10.06
N LEU A 65 2.23 -12.87 9.46
CA LEU A 65 0.82 -13.25 9.69
C LEU A 65 0.57 -13.65 11.14
N ALA A 66 1.49 -14.39 11.77
CA ALA A 66 1.37 -14.74 13.18
C ALA A 66 1.39 -13.50 14.09
N ARG A 67 2.23 -12.50 13.79
CA ARG A 67 2.24 -11.22 14.51
C ARG A 67 0.95 -10.43 14.33
N ILE A 68 0.43 -10.40 13.10
CA ILE A 68 -0.85 -9.74 12.79
C ILE A 68 -2.01 -10.42 13.52
N ASP A 69 -2.05 -11.75 13.59
CA ASP A 69 -3.06 -12.50 14.36
C ASP A 69 -3.06 -12.12 15.86
N VAL A 70 -1.87 -11.94 16.45
CA VAL A 70 -1.76 -11.46 17.84
C VAL A 70 -2.33 -10.04 17.96
N LYS A 71 -1.88 -9.10 17.13
CA LYS A 71 -2.39 -7.71 17.14
C LYS A 71 -3.91 -7.64 16.93
N LEU A 72 -4.44 -8.47 16.04
CA LEU A 72 -5.88 -8.57 15.76
C LEU A 72 -6.67 -8.98 17.00
N ARG A 73 -6.21 -10.01 17.72
CA ARG A 73 -6.87 -10.50 18.95
C ARG A 73 -6.79 -9.49 20.09
N GLU A 74 -5.73 -8.69 20.11
CA GLU A 74 -5.53 -7.63 21.10
C GLU A 74 -6.21 -6.31 20.73
N GLY A 75 -6.71 -6.18 19.49
CA GLY A 75 -7.34 -4.95 18.98
C GLY A 75 -6.36 -3.82 18.69
N THR A 76 -5.08 -4.14 18.51
CA THR A 76 -3.94 -3.19 18.32
C THR A 76 -3.38 -3.24 16.90
N LEU A 77 -4.15 -3.78 15.94
CA LEU A 77 -3.69 -3.89 14.54
C LEU A 77 -3.38 -2.51 13.94
N TRP A 78 -4.17 -1.52 14.30
CA TRP A 78 -4.09 -0.14 13.80
C TRP A 78 -3.75 0.82 14.94
N ASP A 79 -2.52 0.74 15.44
CA ASP A 79 -1.95 1.77 16.34
C ASP A 79 -1.57 3.04 15.53
N GLU A 80 -0.70 3.93 16.06
CA GLU A 80 -0.38 5.27 15.49
C GLU A 80 -0.07 5.28 13.97
N ASP A 81 0.46 4.20 13.42
CA ASP A 81 0.83 4.03 12.00
C ASP A 81 -0.36 4.00 11.02
N ALA A 82 -1.58 3.66 11.50
CA ALA A 82 -2.80 3.58 10.68
C ALA A 82 -3.19 4.93 10.06
N GLN A 83 -3.02 6.02 10.82
CA GLN A 83 -3.32 7.37 10.35
C GLN A 83 -2.33 7.81 9.26
N GLY A 84 -1.06 7.39 9.39
CA GLY A 84 -0.02 7.67 8.41
C GLY A 84 -0.22 6.91 7.10
N LEU A 85 -0.64 5.64 7.16
CA LEU A 85 -0.87 4.85 5.94
C LEU A 85 -2.05 5.38 5.12
N HIS A 86 -3.21 5.63 5.74
CA HIS A 86 -4.38 6.12 5.01
C HIS A 86 -4.08 7.48 4.36
N GLY A 87 -3.40 8.38 5.08
CA GLY A 87 -2.95 9.66 4.54
C GLY A 87 -2.06 9.48 3.30
N ARG A 88 -1.07 8.59 3.35
CA ARG A 88 -0.21 8.26 2.21
C ARG A 88 -1.03 7.75 1.02
N ILE A 89 -1.90 6.76 1.22
CA ILE A 89 -2.61 6.10 0.11
C ILE A 89 -3.72 6.98 -0.47
N SER A 90 -4.31 7.90 0.31
CA SER A 90 -5.37 8.82 -0.16
C SER A 90 -4.97 9.66 -1.38
N ARG A 91 -3.67 9.86 -1.63
CA ARG A 91 -3.15 10.55 -2.82
C ARG A 91 -3.57 9.89 -4.15
N PHE A 92 -3.96 8.61 -4.10
CA PHE A 92 -4.40 7.85 -5.26
C PHE A 92 -5.91 7.90 -5.50
N GLU A 93 -6.68 8.57 -4.64
CA GLU A 93 -8.10 8.76 -4.88
C GLU A 93 -8.34 9.68 -6.08
N TRP A 94 -9.40 9.40 -6.85
CA TRP A 94 -9.75 10.19 -8.04
C TRP A 94 -9.84 11.70 -7.82
N PRO A 95 -10.45 12.20 -6.72
CA PRO A 95 -10.51 13.64 -6.46
C PRO A 95 -9.13 14.29 -6.31
N GLN A 96 -8.11 13.55 -5.87
CA GLN A 96 -6.73 14.03 -5.74
C GLN A 96 -5.98 13.96 -7.08
N LEU A 97 -6.16 12.88 -7.84
CA LEU A 97 -5.42 12.64 -9.08
C LEU A 97 -5.93 13.42 -10.29
N VAL A 98 -7.25 13.61 -10.40
CA VAL A 98 -7.88 14.10 -11.64
C VAL A 98 -7.31 15.46 -12.07
N GLY A 99 -7.12 16.39 -11.12
CA GLY A 99 -6.62 17.72 -11.42
C GLY A 99 -5.17 17.71 -11.94
N ASP A 100 -4.34 16.80 -11.46
CA ASP A 100 -2.94 16.70 -11.89
C ASP A 100 -2.81 15.97 -13.22
N MET A 101 -3.68 14.99 -13.48
CA MET A 101 -3.81 14.37 -14.79
C MET A 101 -4.28 15.39 -15.84
N ASP A 102 -5.32 16.17 -15.55
CA ASP A 102 -5.84 17.21 -16.45
C ASP A 102 -4.78 18.27 -16.78
N LYS A 103 -4.06 18.78 -15.77
CA LYS A 103 -2.94 19.71 -15.97
C LYS A 103 -1.84 19.10 -16.85
N SER A 104 -1.52 17.83 -16.63
CA SER A 104 -0.48 17.13 -17.39
C SER A 104 -0.88 16.94 -18.85
N LEU A 105 -2.16 16.62 -19.09
CA LEU A 105 -2.73 16.51 -20.43
C LEU A 105 -2.69 17.86 -21.17
N GLN A 106 -3.12 18.94 -20.52
CA GLN A 106 -3.10 20.29 -21.10
C GLN A 106 -1.70 20.71 -21.57
N LYS A 107 -0.66 20.42 -20.77
CA LYS A 107 0.75 20.70 -21.14
C LYS A 107 1.19 19.99 -22.41
N VAL A 108 0.69 18.78 -22.67
CA VAL A 108 1.01 18.03 -23.90
C VAL A 108 0.31 18.66 -25.11
N CYS A 109 -0.96 19.05 -24.94
CA CYS A 109 -1.71 19.75 -26.00
C CYS A 109 -1.08 21.10 -26.38
N ASP A 110 -0.56 21.83 -25.39
CA ASP A 110 0.05 23.15 -25.62
C ASP A 110 1.42 23.06 -26.30
N LYS A 111 2.18 21.99 -26.07
CA LYS A 111 3.48 21.74 -26.72
C LYS A 111 3.37 21.24 -28.17
N GLY A 112 2.20 20.74 -28.57
CA GLY A 112 1.92 20.25 -29.92
C GLY A 112 1.45 21.33 -30.90
N LYS A 113 1.37 22.58 -30.45
CA LYS A 113 1.12 23.78 -31.27
C LYS A 113 2.42 24.53 -31.51
#